data_AF-A0A412PD89-F1
#
_entry.id   AF-A0A412PD89-F1
#
_cell.length_a   1.000
_cell.length_b   1.000
_cell.length_c   1.000
_cell.angle_alpha   90.00
_cell.angle_beta   90.00
_cell.angle_gamma   90.00
#
_symmetry.space_group_name_H-M   'P 1'
#
loop_
_entity.id
_entity.type
_entity.pdbx_description
1 polymer ?
#
loop_
_entity_poly.entity_id
_entity_poly.type
_entity_poly.pdbx_seq_one_letter_code
_entity_poly.pdbx_strand_id
1 'polypeptide(L)'
;MGNLIWLIIMIPSSLLFTCIGIYAWMRKKPMWFWAGDTVSEDEITDVCAYNRANGIMWLCYSLPFWIATIIGGCHNIILGANIILADSTVGLVLMIITYTFIRKKYKKI
;
A
#
# COMPACT_ATOMS: atom_id res chain seq x y z
N MET A 1 15.84 -10.91 22.90
CA MET A 1 16.10 -11.52 21.57
C MET A 1 14.84 -12.05 20.88
N GLY A 2 13.78 -12.48 21.60
CA GLY A 2 12.64 -13.21 21.01
C GLY A 2 11.90 -12.54 19.84
N ASN A 3 11.76 -11.21 19.84
CA ASN A 3 10.99 -10.49 18.80
C ASN A 3 11.85 -9.55 17.94
N LEU A 4 13.19 -9.61 18.07
CA LEU A 4 14.09 -8.70 17.36
C LEU A 4 14.04 -8.95 15.84
N ILE A 5 14.06 -10.22 15.43
CA ILE A 5 13.96 -10.63 14.03
C ILE A 5 12.65 -10.12 13.41
N TRP A 6 11.54 -10.23 14.16
CA TRP A 6 10.24 -9.71 13.73
C TRP A 6 10.30 -8.21 13.44
N LEU A 7 10.82 -7.41 14.37
CA LEU A 7 10.92 -5.96 14.20
C LEU A 7 11.85 -5.54 13.07
N ILE A 8 12.99 -6.23 12.90
CA ILE A 8 13.95 -5.96 11.81
C ILE A 8 13.31 -6.19 10.44
N ILE A 9 12.39 -7.14 10.30
CA ILE A 9 11.70 -7.40 9.04
C ILE A 9 10.52 -6.44 8.88
N MET A 10 9.69 -6.34 9.91
CA MET A 10 8.40 -5.69 9.83
C MET A 10 8.49 -4.16 9.75
N ILE A 11 9.43 -3.53 10.45
CA ILE A 11 9.59 -2.06 10.39
C ILE A 11 9.94 -1.61 8.96
N PRO A 12 10.97 -2.16 8.28
CA PRO A 12 11.23 -1.84 6.88
C PRO A 12 10.06 -2.13 5.94
N SER A 13 9.33 -3.24 6.12
CA SER A 13 8.15 -3.55 5.31
C SER A 13 7.04 -2.51 5.48
N SER A 14 6.70 -2.14 6.73
CA SER A 14 5.69 -1.11 7.00
C SER A 14 6.10 0.25 6.44
N LEU A 15 7.37 0.61 6.59
CA LEU A 15 7.93 1.84 6.03
C LEU A 15 7.87 1.84 4.51
N LEU A 16 8.23 0.74 3.85
CA LEU A 16 8.20 0.63 2.38
C LEU A 16 6.82 1.01 1.82
N PHE A 17 5.74 0.37 2.30
CA PHE A 17 4.39 0.66 1.79
C PHE A 17 3.91 2.07 2.14
N THR A 18 4.28 2.56 3.33
CA THR A 18 3.99 3.93 3.75
C THR A 18 4.70 4.94 2.82
N CYS A 19 5.98 4.70 2.54
CA CYS A 19 6.79 5.52 1.64
C CYS A 19 6.25 5.50 0.20
N ILE A 20 5.76 4.35 -0.28
CA ILE A 20 5.09 4.29 -1.60
C ILE A 20 3.85 5.18 -1.61
N GLY A 21 3.04 5.18 -0.56
CA GLY A 21 1.87 6.04 -0.45
C GLY A 21 2.21 7.53 -0.44
N ILE A 22 3.21 7.93 0.36
CA ILE A 22 3.72 9.30 0.40
C ILE A 22 4.30 9.71 -0.97
N TYR A 23 5.10 8.83 -1.57
CA TYR A 23 5.71 9.06 -2.88
C TYR A 23 4.66 9.24 -3.97
N ALA A 24 3.61 8.40 -3.98
CA ALA A 24 2.49 8.55 -4.90
C ALA A 24 1.87 9.94 -4.76
N TRP A 25 1.71 10.44 -3.54
CA TRP A 25 1.16 11.78 -3.28
C TRP A 25 2.01 12.93 -3.85
N MET A 26 3.33 12.77 -3.83
CA MET A 26 4.29 13.78 -4.29
C MET A 26 4.59 13.69 -5.79
N ARG A 27 4.23 12.57 -6.43
CA ARG A 27 4.50 12.33 -7.85
C ARG A 27 3.77 13.32 -8.76
N LYS A 28 4.49 13.78 -9.78
CA LYS A 28 3.95 14.61 -10.88
C LYS A 28 3.43 13.79 -12.04
N LYS A 29 3.99 12.60 -12.26
CA LYS A 29 3.52 11.64 -13.26
C LYS A 29 2.51 10.66 -12.64
N PRO A 30 1.58 10.08 -13.42
CA PRO A 30 0.63 9.11 -12.94
C PRO A 30 1.32 7.94 -12.24
N MET A 31 0.89 7.64 -11.02
CA MET A 31 1.28 6.44 -10.31
C MET A 31 0.78 5.21 -11.06
N TRP A 32 1.66 4.29 -11.42
CA TRP A 32 1.27 2.98 -11.93
C TRP A 32 1.37 1.94 -10.82
N PHE A 33 0.64 0.85 -11.01
CA PHE A 33 0.79 -0.33 -10.17
C PHE A 33 1.97 -1.15 -10.68
N TRP A 34 2.89 -1.57 -9.80
CA TRP A 34 4.13 -2.27 -10.20
C TRP A 34 3.86 -3.51 -11.07
N ALA A 35 2.76 -4.23 -10.84
CA ALA A 35 2.40 -5.44 -11.58
C ALA A 35 1.68 -5.16 -12.92
N GLY A 36 1.65 -3.93 -13.42
CA GLY A 36 0.98 -3.58 -14.67
C GLY A 36 1.71 -2.50 -15.47
N ASP A 37 1.14 -2.18 -16.63
CA ASP A 37 1.71 -1.19 -17.54
C ASP A 37 1.77 0.21 -16.91
N THR A 38 2.74 0.99 -17.38
CA THR A 38 2.84 2.41 -17.05
C THR A 38 1.57 3.13 -17.50
N VAL A 39 1.14 4.11 -16.72
CA VAL A 39 -0.06 4.89 -17.01
C VAL A 39 0.38 6.19 -17.68
N SER A 40 -0.09 6.42 -18.91
CA SER A 40 0.19 7.67 -19.62
C SER A 40 -0.56 8.85 -19.00
N GLU A 41 0.06 10.03 -19.02
CA GLU A 41 -0.57 11.31 -18.63
C GLU A 41 -1.77 11.65 -19.52
N ASP A 42 -1.72 11.22 -20.78
CA ASP A 42 -2.78 11.45 -21.76
C ASP A 42 -4.05 10.64 -21.47
N GLU A 43 -3.95 9.60 -20.66
CA GLU A 43 -5.08 8.74 -20.26
C GLU A 43 -5.80 9.22 -19.00
N ILE A 44 -5.21 10.16 -18.24
CA ILE A 44 -5.70 10.57 -16.92
C ILE A 44 -6.22 12.02 -16.94
N THR A 45 -7.43 12.23 -16.41
CA THR A 45 -8.10 13.55 -16.37
C THR A 45 -7.41 14.52 -15.44
N ASP A 46 -7.10 14.07 -14.23
CA ASP A 46 -6.39 14.83 -13.20
C ASP A 46 -5.33 13.94 -12.54
N VAL A 47 -4.07 14.16 -12.92
CA VAL A 47 -2.92 13.39 -12.43
C VAL A 47 -2.71 13.59 -10.92
N CYS A 48 -2.93 14.81 -10.42
CA CYS A 48 -2.76 15.11 -9.00
C CYS A 48 -3.77 14.32 -8.18
N ALA A 49 -5.06 14.45 -8.48
CA ALA A 49 -6.12 13.77 -7.74
C ALA A 49 -6.02 12.23 -7.86
N TYR A 50 -5.67 11.71 -9.03
CA TYR A 50 -5.38 10.30 -9.24
C TYR A 50 -4.24 9.79 -8.35
N ASN A 51 -3.15 10.58 -8.25
CA ASN A 51 -2.00 10.27 -7.42
C ASN A 51 -2.32 10.35 -5.91
N ARG A 52 -3.15 11.30 -5.49
CA ARG A 52 -3.65 11.38 -4.10
C ARG A 52 -4.46 10.13 -3.75
N ALA A 53 -5.35 9.69 -4.63
CA ALA A 53 -6.17 8.50 -4.42
C ALA A 53 -5.30 7.24 -4.32
N ASN A 54 -4.30 7.10 -5.19
CA ASN A 54 -3.32 6.01 -5.10
C ASN A 54 -2.50 6.08 -3.80
N GLY A 55 -2.09 7.28 -3.38
CA GLY A 55 -1.37 7.49 -2.14
C GLY A 55 -2.16 7.03 -0.91
N ILE A 56 -3.43 7.44 -0.82
CA ILE A 56 -4.35 7.01 0.24
C ILE A 56 -4.51 5.48 0.23
N MET A 57 -4.70 4.87 -0.94
CA MET A 57 -4.81 3.43 -1.07
C MET A 57 -3.58 2.70 -0.48
N TRP A 58 -2.37 3.12 -0.84
CA TRP A 58 -1.13 2.53 -0.31
C TRP A 58 -0.93 2.77 1.20
N LEU A 59 -1.33 3.94 1.70
CA LEU A 59 -1.31 4.23 3.14
C LEU A 59 -2.30 3.36 3.90
N CYS A 60 -3.51 3.14 3.38
CA CYS A 60 -4.46 2.21 3.97
C CYS A 60 -3.91 0.78 3.97
N TYR A 61 -3.27 0.35 2.88
CA TYR A 61 -2.62 -0.96 2.79
C TYR A 61 -1.43 -1.10 3.76
N SER A 62 -0.77 -0.02 4.17
CA SER A 62 0.32 -0.12 5.15
C SER A 62 -0.15 -0.19 6.61
N LEU A 63 -1.42 0.11 6.91
CA LEU A 63 -1.93 0.10 8.30
C LEU A 63 -1.87 -1.28 8.95
N PRO A 64 -2.32 -2.39 8.31
CA PRO A 64 -2.22 -3.73 8.90
C PRO A 64 -0.77 -4.14 9.15
N PHE A 65 0.17 -3.69 8.31
CA PHE A 65 1.61 -3.88 8.54
C PHE A 65 2.06 -3.20 9.83
N TRP A 66 1.73 -1.94 10.06
CA TRP A 66 2.05 -1.25 11.32
C TRP A 66 1.40 -1.91 12.54
N ILE A 67 0.13 -2.30 12.43
CA ILE A 67 -0.58 -3.00 13.50
C ILE A 67 0.12 -4.32 13.82
N ALA A 68 0.49 -5.11 12.81
CA ALA A 68 1.21 -6.36 12.97
C ALA A 68 2.63 -6.16 13.54
N THR A 69 3.34 -5.09 13.15
CA THR A 69 4.63 -4.72 13.74
C THR A 69 4.50 -4.52 15.25
N ILE A 70 3.51 -3.74 15.68
CA ILE A 70 3.28 -3.44 17.11
C ILE A 70 2.83 -4.70 17.85
N ILE A 71 1.84 -5.42 17.32
CA ILE A 71 1.28 -6.63 17.97
C ILE A 71 2.33 -7.74 18.07
N GLY A 72 3.05 -8.05 16.99
CA GLY A 72 4.09 -9.07 17.01
C GLY A 72 5.34 -8.67 17.79
N GLY A 73 5.65 -7.37 17.84
CA GLY A 73 6.76 -6.82 18.62
C GLY A 73 6.50 -6.84 20.12
N CYS A 74 5.29 -6.46 20.56
CA CYS A 74 4.98 -6.19 21.96
C CYS A 74 4.08 -7.23 22.63
N HIS A 75 3.38 -8.07 21.87
CA HIS A 75 2.35 -8.95 22.43
C HIS A 75 2.45 -10.42 21.96
N ASN A 76 2.13 -10.69 20.68
CA ASN A 76 2.05 -12.06 20.16
C ASN A 76 2.41 -12.10 18.67
N ILE A 77 3.52 -12.78 18.36
CA ILE A 77 4.01 -12.95 16.98
C ILE A 77 3.01 -13.71 16.11
N ILE A 78 2.35 -14.75 16.64
CA ILE A 78 1.38 -15.55 15.86
C ILE A 78 0.19 -14.68 15.44
N LEU A 79 -0.30 -13.83 16.34
CA LEU A 79 -1.37 -12.89 16.00
C LEU A 79 -0.91 -11.86 14.95
N GLY A 80 0.28 -11.28 15.12
CA GLY A 80 0.88 -10.38 14.13
C GLY A 80 1.04 -11.06 12.76
N ALA A 81 1.49 -12.32 12.73
CA ALA A 81 1.65 -13.10 11.51
C ALA A 81 0.31 -13.38 10.82
N ASN A 82 -0.75 -13.70 11.57
CA ASN A 82 -2.08 -13.89 11.01
C ASN A 82 -2.66 -12.60 10.40
N ILE A 83 -2.37 -11.43 10.99
CA ILE A 83 -2.75 -10.13 10.41
C ILE A 83 -2.05 -9.93 9.06
N ILE A 84 -0.74 -10.18 8.99
CA ILE A 84 0.00 -10.07 7.72
C ILE A 84 -0.49 -11.08 6.68
N LEU A 85 -0.81 -12.31 7.09
CA LEU A 85 -1.35 -13.32 6.19
C LEU A 85 -2.69 -12.88 5.59
N ALA A 86 -3.59 -12.34 6.42
CA ALA A 86 -4.88 -11.82 5.98
C ALA A 86 -4.70 -10.61 5.03
N ASP A 87 -3.82 -9.68 5.36
CA ASP A 87 -3.57 -8.50 4.53
C ASP A 87 -2.88 -8.85 3.20
N SER A 88 -1.90 -9.74 3.22
CA SER A 88 -1.19 -10.21 2.02
C SER A 88 -2.06 -11.04 1.08
N THR A 89 -3.24 -11.48 1.52
CA THR A 89 -4.22 -12.21 0.71
C THR A 89 -5.42 -11.33 0.37
N VAL A 90 -6.29 -11.08 1.36
CA VAL A 90 -7.52 -10.31 1.20
C VAL A 90 -7.21 -8.84 0.96
N GLY A 91 -6.28 -8.26 1.74
CA GLY A 91 -5.88 -6.86 1.59
C GLY A 91 -5.30 -6.57 0.21
N LEU A 92 -4.48 -7.47 -0.32
CA LEU A 92 -3.92 -7.35 -1.68
C LEU A 92 -5.02 -7.36 -2.76
N VAL A 93 -6.00 -8.26 -2.64
CA VAL A 93 -7.15 -8.30 -3.56
C VAL A 93 -7.95 -7.00 -3.49
N LEU A 94 -8.24 -6.51 -2.27
CA LEU A 94 -8.93 -5.23 -2.08
C LEU A 94 -8.14 -4.05 -2.65
N MET A 95 -6.81 -4.05 -2.52
CA MET A 95 -5.95 -3.04 -3.11
C MET A 95 -6.03 -3.05 -4.64
N ILE A 96 -5.98 -4.23 -5.28
CA ILE A 96 -6.09 -4.36 -6.75
C ILE A 96 -7.46 -3.86 -7.25
N ILE A 97 -8.54 -4.21 -6.54
CA ILE A 97 -9.90 -3.73 -6.84
C ILE A 97 -9.96 -2.20 -6.72
N THR A 98 -9.43 -1.66 -5.62
CA THR A 98 -9.40 -0.20 -5.37
C THR A 98 -8.61 0.53 -6.45
N TYR A 99 -7.44 0.01 -6.83
CA TYR A 99 -6.63 0.54 -7.92
C TYR A 99 -7.40 0.58 -9.24
N THR A 100 -8.14 -0.48 -9.55
CA THR A 100 -8.96 -0.57 -10.78
C THR A 100 -10.08 0.48 -10.78
N PHE A 101 -10.74 0.71 -9.63
CA PHE A 101 -11.74 1.75 -9.49
C PHE A 101 -11.14 3.16 -9.63
N ILE A 102 -9.97 3.40 -9.04
CA ILE A 102 -9.25 4.68 -9.19
C ILE A 102 -8.90 4.92 -10.67
N ARG A 103 -8.32 3.92 -11.37
CA ARG A 103 -8.04 3.99 -12.81
C ARG A 103 -9.28 4.35 -13.61
N LYS A 104 -10.41 3.66 -13.39
CA LYS A 104 -11.67 3.94 -14.10
C LYS A 104 -12.21 5.33 -13.82
N LYS A 105 -12.15 5.79 -12.56
CA LYS A 105 -12.67 7.10 -12.13
C LYS A 105 -11.94 8.27 -12.79
N TYR A 106 -10.63 8.16 -12.97
CA TYR A 106 -9.80 9.23 -13.52
C TYR A 106 -9.42 9.02 -14.99
N LYS A 107 -9.95 7.98 -15.65
CA LYS A 107 -9.73 7.76 -17.08
C LYS A 107 -10.38 8.89 -17.89
N LYS A 108 -9.63 9.49 -18.81
CA LYS A 108 -10.19 10.42 -19.82
C LYS A 108 -11.17 9.66 -20.72
N ILE A 109 -12.32 10.28 -20.96
CA ILE A 109 -13.37 9.80 -21.88
C ILE A 109 -12.96 10.15 -23.31
#